data_AF-A0A935RET5-F1
#
_entry.id   AF-A0A935RET5-F1
#
_cell.length_a   1.000
_cell.length_b   1.000
_cell.length_c   1.000
_cell.angle_alpha   90.00
_cell.angle_beta   90.00
_cell.angle_gamma   90.00
#
_symmetry.space_group_name_H-M   'P 1'
#
loop_
_entity.id
_entity.type
_entity.pdbx_description
1 polymer ?
#
loop_
_entity_poly.entity_id
_entity_poly.type
_entity_poly.pdbx_seq_one_letter_code
_entity_poly.pdbx_strand_id
1 'polypeptide(L)'
;MCWLTALDAKVRGRVIRSFPEMVSFEGDPQQWSENDVVDAFEGYLERLKSGFRTDWWNDASELHRISRVIPLIGYWWLDQYRDEPNVLAKLLTIVKFGRIDACANWVFAMYQGAGISDRQKRLALDVLAAIATPDQKATITADVLAGRLAGNDLIADCIEAIGLSQLSVDQLVECFGQTASESEYGGPTTAVKFYLLPDANAADARKLLAALLRGTADTGCQILARRVEEGKGHEGWMLSVMPDVLLKVLQLTLTHDQASLRLLVDAAFVVENLRHTTYADDQDSRALRQGDRTVPRASQRRCYSNRSF
;
A
#
# COMPACT_ATOMS: atom_id res chain seq x y z
N MET A 1 1.37 -30.70 -18.63
CA MET A 1 0.32 -30.60 -19.66
C MET A 1 0.47 -29.34 -20.53
N CYS A 2 0.85 -28.18 -19.96
CA CYS A 2 0.97 -26.91 -20.69
C CYS A 2 1.97 -26.91 -21.87
N TRP A 3 3.02 -27.74 -21.85
CA TRP A 3 3.93 -27.86 -23.00
C TRP A 3 3.26 -28.55 -24.22
N LEU A 4 2.28 -29.43 -24.00
CA LEU A 4 1.55 -30.10 -25.09
C LEU A 4 0.53 -29.17 -25.76
N THR A 5 -0.04 -28.20 -25.02
CA THR A 5 -0.97 -27.20 -25.59
C THR A 5 -0.25 -26.20 -26.52
N ALA A 6 1.07 -26.04 -26.33
CA ALA A 6 1.90 -25.25 -27.24
C ALA A 6 2.15 -25.97 -28.59
N LEU A 7 2.13 -27.31 -28.61
CA LEU A 7 2.50 -28.11 -29.78
C LEU A 7 1.30 -28.59 -30.61
N ASP A 8 0.10 -28.67 -30.04
CA ASP A 8 -1.10 -29.17 -30.74
C ASP A 8 -2.36 -28.34 -30.40
N ALA A 9 -2.96 -27.72 -31.42
CA ALA A 9 -4.17 -26.90 -31.29
C ALA A 9 -5.41 -27.71 -30.83
N LYS A 10 -5.53 -28.99 -31.19
CA LYS A 10 -6.62 -29.87 -30.71
C LYS A 10 -6.46 -30.18 -29.23
N VAL A 11 -5.22 -30.38 -28.77
CA VAL A 11 -4.93 -30.54 -27.34
C VAL A 11 -5.24 -29.24 -26.60
N ARG A 12 -4.82 -28.09 -27.13
CA ARG A 12 -5.16 -26.78 -26.57
C ARG A 12 -6.66 -26.57 -26.42
N GLY A 13 -7.47 -26.80 -27.44
CA GLY A 13 -8.93 -26.68 -27.36
C GLY A 13 -9.61 -27.67 -26.39
N ARG A 14 -8.97 -28.80 -26.04
CA ARG A 14 -9.45 -29.68 -24.96
C ARG A 14 -9.11 -29.12 -23.58
N VAL A 15 -7.90 -28.55 -23.43
CA VAL A 15 -7.46 -27.93 -22.19
C VAL A 15 -8.29 -26.67 -21.92
N ILE A 16 -8.53 -25.79 -22.90
CA ILE A 16 -9.41 -24.61 -22.75
C ILE A 16 -10.78 -25.00 -22.16
N ARG A 17 -11.39 -26.08 -22.65
CA ARG A 17 -12.71 -26.53 -22.17
C ARG A 17 -12.71 -27.18 -20.79
N SER A 18 -11.60 -27.80 -20.38
CA SER A 18 -11.56 -28.65 -19.17
C SER A 18 -10.78 -28.00 -18.02
N PHE A 19 -9.73 -27.26 -18.35
CA PHE A 19 -8.76 -26.62 -17.45
C PHE A 19 -8.31 -25.25 -18.02
N PRO A 20 -9.25 -24.31 -18.26
CA PRO A 20 -8.97 -23.01 -18.86
C PRO A 20 -7.84 -22.21 -18.17
N GLU A 21 -7.74 -22.31 -16.85
CA GLU A 21 -6.72 -21.67 -16.02
C GLU A 21 -5.29 -22.10 -16.35
N MET A 22 -5.09 -23.33 -16.83
CA MET A 22 -3.76 -23.81 -17.25
C MET A 22 -3.28 -23.09 -18.50
N VAL A 23 -4.23 -22.67 -19.34
CA VAL A 23 -3.95 -21.82 -20.48
C VAL A 23 -3.66 -20.43 -19.89
N SER A 24 -4.62 -19.78 -19.25
CA SER A 24 -4.46 -18.41 -18.75
C SER A 24 -3.23 -18.11 -17.85
N PHE A 25 -2.81 -19.03 -16.98
CA PHE A 25 -1.80 -18.75 -15.95
C PHE A 25 -0.56 -19.66 -15.98
N GLU A 26 -0.71 -20.95 -16.28
CA GLU A 26 0.45 -21.88 -16.30
C GLU A 26 1.19 -21.94 -17.64
N GLY A 27 0.57 -21.47 -18.72
CA GLY A 27 1.23 -21.38 -20.02
C GLY A 27 1.81 -19.99 -20.30
N ASP A 28 1.96 -19.70 -21.59
CA ASP A 28 2.37 -18.38 -22.05
C ASP A 28 1.23 -17.79 -22.90
N PRO A 29 0.30 -17.01 -22.30
CA PRO A 29 -0.84 -16.45 -23.02
C PRO A 29 -0.41 -15.57 -24.20
N GLN A 30 0.80 -15.01 -24.16
CA GLN A 30 1.32 -14.16 -25.24
C GLN A 30 1.73 -14.95 -26.50
N GLN A 31 1.86 -16.28 -26.39
CA GLN A 31 2.21 -17.15 -27.52
C GLN A 31 0.98 -17.73 -28.23
N TRP A 32 -0.24 -17.40 -27.77
CA TRP A 32 -1.46 -17.95 -28.31
C TRP A 32 -2.27 -16.92 -29.07
N SER A 33 -3.24 -17.41 -29.84
CA SER A 33 -4.18 -16.52 -30.51
C SER A 33 -5.04 -15.81 -29.46
N GLU A 34 -5.43 -14.56 -29.76
CA GLU A 34 -6.32 -13.78 -28.89
C GLU A 34 -7.59 -14.54 -28.55
N ASN A 35 -8.22 -15.18 -29.54
CA ASN A 35 -9.43 -15.99 -29.35
C ASN A 35 -9.20 -17.15 -28.37
N ASP A 36 -8.09 -17.88 -28.48
CA ASP A 36 -7.79 -19.00 -27.56
C ASP A 36 -7.64 -18.50 -26.11
N VAL A 37 -7.06 -17.31 -25.93
CA VAL A 37 -6.84 -16.70 -24.61
C VAL A 37 -8.14 -16.16 -24.03
N VAL A 38 -8.97 -15.52 -24.86
CA VAL A 38 -10.30 -15.04 -24.49
C VAL A 38 -11.19 -16.22 -24.08
N ASP A 39 -11.29 -17.26 -24.92
CA ASP A 39 -12.09 -18.46 -24.63
C ASP A 39 -11.65 -19.14 -23.32
N ALA A 40 -10.33 -19.25 -23.13
CA ALA A 40 -9.77 -19.79 -21.88
C ALA A 40 -10.15 -18.91 -20.69
N PHE A 41 -9.96 -17.60 -20.80
CA PHE A 41 -10.21 -16.71 -19.69
C PHE A 41 -11.70 -16.65 -19.33
N GLU A 42 -12.61 -16.62 -20.30
CA GLU A 42 -14.06 -16.72 -20.07
C GLU A 42 -14.43 -18.03 -19.37
N GLY A 43 -13.89 -19.16 -19.84
CA GLY A 43 -14.09 -20.45 -19.19
C GLY A 43 -13.58 -20.46 -17.74
N TYR A 44 -12.48 -19.75 -17.47
CA TYR A 44 -11.96 -19.58 -16.12
C TYR A 44 -12.90 -18.73 -15.23
N LEU A 45 -13.43 -17.61 -15.74
CA LEU A 45 -14.37 -16.76 -14.99
C LEU A 45 -15.67 -17.51 -14.66
N GLU A 46 -16.21 -18.30 -15.58
CA GLU A 46 -17.39 -19.14 -15.34
C GLU A 46 -17.12 -20.24 -14.30
N ARG A 47 -15.91 -20.81 -14.28
CA ARG A 47 -15.49 -21.72 -13.21
C ARG A 47 -15.44 -21.01 -11.85
N LEU A 48 -14.86 -19.82 -11.78
CA LEU A 48 -14.84 -19.03 -10.53
C LEU A 48 -16.25 -18.73 -10.03
N LYS A 49 -17.15 -18.34 -10.93
CA LYS A 49 -18.56 -18.10 -10.64
C LYS A 49 -19.25 -19.34 -10.05
N SER A 50 -18.96 -20.52 -10.59
CA SER A 50 -19.48 -21.80 -10.08
C SER A 50 -18.79 -22.31 -8.80
N GLY A 51 -17.93 -21.51 -8.18
CA GLY A 51 -17.31 -21.80 -6.88
C GLY A 51 -15.94 -22.48 -6.97
N PHE A 52 -15.33 -22.56 -8.16
CA PHE A 52 -13.95 -23.01 -8.28
C PHE A 52 -13.02 -22.12 -7.44
N ARG A 53 -12.11 -22.77 -6.72
CA ARG A 53 -11.04 -22.11 -5.96
C ARG A 53 -9.72 -22.62 -6.50
N THR A 54 -8.81 -21.69 -6.81
CA THR A 54 -7.44 -22.04 -7.19
C THR A 54 -6.63 -22.29 -5.92
N ASP A 55 -5.95 -23.44 -5.86
CA ASP A 55 -5.08 -23.78 -4.73
C ASP A 55 -3.67 -23.18 -4.88
N TRP A 56 -3.37 -22.52 -6.00
CA TRP A 56 -2.11 -21.85 -6.26
C TRP A 56 -2.26 -20.32 -6.28
N TRP A 57 -1.22 -19.65 -5.76
CA TRP A 57 -1.09 -18.20 -5.80
C TRP A 57 -0.56 -17.78 -7.16
N ASN A 58 -1.23 -16.84 -7.83
CA ASN A 58 -0.69 -16.26 -9.06
C ASN A 58 0.14 -15.04 -8.71
N ASP A 59 1.36 -14.95 -9.24
CA ASP A 59 2.22 -13.80 -8.97
C ASP A 59 1.85 -12.58 -9.83
N ALA A 60 2.43 -11.42 -9.51
CA ALA A 60 2.18 -10.19 -10.25
C ALA A 60 2.60 -10.29 -11.73
N SER A 61 3.60 -11.11 -12.06
CA SER A 61 4.11 -11.29 -13.41
C SER A 61 3.14 -12.10 -14.29
N GLU A 62 2.54 -13.15 -13.75
CA GLU A 62 1.47 -13.93 -14.38
C GLU A 62 0.25 -13.06 -14.68
N LEU A 63 -0.18 -12.28 -13.71
CA LEU A 63 -1.31 -11.35 -13.85
C LEU A 63 -1.01 -10.23 -14.85
N HIS A 64 0.24 -9.76 -14.89
CA HIS A 64 0.66 -8.81 -15.91
C HIS A 64 0.68 -9.44 -17.31
N ARG A 65 1.18 -10.68 -17.45
CA ARG A 65 1.24 -11.37 -18.75
C ARG A 65 -0.13 -11.56 -19.36
N ILE A 66 -1.11 -12.01 -18.58
CA ILE A 66 -2.47 -12.21 -19.07
C ILE A 66 -3.14 -10.87 -19.44
N SER A 67 -2.90 -9.81 -18.66
CA SER A 67 -3.48 -8.48 -18.94
C SER A 67 -3.04 -7.86 -20.27
N ARG A 68 -1.87 -8.26 -20.80
CA ARG A 68 -1.38 -7.77 -22.11
C ARG A 68 -2.10 -8.39 -23.30
N VAL A 69 -2.72 -9.54 -23.08
CA VAL A 69 -3.35 -10.35 -24.13
C VAL A 69 -4.86 -10.29 -24.04
N ILE A 70 -5.39 -10.10 -22.82
CA ILE A 70 -6.78 -9.73 -22.64
C ILE A 70 -6.98 -8.34 -23.28
N PRO A 71 -7.75 -8.22 -24.37
CA PRO A 71 -8.00 -6.94 -25.00
C PRO A 71 -8.69 -5.97 -24.04
N LEU A 72 -8.86 -4.71 -24.48
CA LEU A 72 -9.66 -3.66 -23.83
C LEU A 72 -11.10 -4.07 -23.43
N ILE A 73 -11.52 -5.32 -23.71
CA ILE A 73 -12.74 -6.00 -23.27
C ILE A 73 -12.81 -6.19 -21.74
N GLY A 74 -11.75 -5.89 -20.99
CA GLY A 74 -11.77 -5.90 -19.51
C GLY A 74 -12.95 -5.15 -18.88
N TYR A 75 -13.42 -4.05 -19.49
CA TYR A 75 -14.61 -3.32 -18.99
C TYR A 75 -15.90 -4.14 -19.08
N TRP A 76 -16.06 -4.96 -20.12
CA TRP A 76 -17.28 -5.74 -20.33
C TRP A 76 -17.40 -6.86 -19.30
N TRP A 77 -16.30 -7.55 -19.00
CA TRP A 77 -16.31 -8.56 -17.93
C TRP A 77 -16.52 -7.94 -16.55
N LEU A 78 -15.93 -6.76 -16.27
CA LEU A 78 -16.19 -6.06 -15.02
C LEU A 78 -17.68 -5.75 -14.86
N ASP A 79 -18.35 -5.33 -15.93
CA ASP A 79 -19.78 -5.04 -15.90
C ASP A 79 -20.64 -6.32 -15.80
N GLN A 80 -20.32 -7.35 -16.59
CA GLN A 80 -21.01 -8.64 -16.59
C GLN A 80 -20.96 -9.34 -15.22
N TYR A 81 -19.81 -9.27 -14.53
CA TYR A 81 -19.56 -9.94 -13.26
C TYR A 81 -19.61 -8.99 -12.05
N ARG A 82 -20.24 -7.81 -12.20
CA ARG A 82 -20.36 -6.79 -11.14
C ARG A 82 -20.92 -7.35 -9.83
N ASP A 83 -21.90 -8.25 -9.93
CA ASP A 83 -22.61 -8.82 -8.79
C ASP A 83 -22.02 -10.14 -8.30
N GLU A 84 -20.86 -10.56 -8.84
CA GLU A 84 -20.21 -11.83 -8.53
C GLU A 84 -18.89 -11.58 -7.77
N PRO A 85 -18.89 -11.52 -6.42
CA PRO A 85 -17.78 -10.94 -5.66
C PRO A 85 -16.43 -11.63 -5.86
N ASN A 86 -16.45 -12.96 -6.03
CA ASN A 86 -15.23 -13.75 -6.24
C ASN A 86 -14.62 -13.48 -7.62
N VAL A 87 -15.47 -13.39 -8.64
CA VAL A 87 -15.04 -13.11 -10.02
C VAL A 87 -14.57 -11.67 -10.12
N LEU A 88 -15.33 -10.73 -9.56
CA LEU A 88 -14.99 -9.31 -9.52
C LEU A 88 -13.64 -9.08 -8.84
N ALA A 89 -13.39 -9.68 -7.68
CA ALA A 89 -12.11 -9.55 -6.98
C ALA A 89 -10.93 -10.03 -7.86
N LYS A 90 -11.10 -11.13 -8.60
CA LYS A 90 -10.07 -11.62 -9.51
C LYS A 90 -9.86 -10.70 -10.72
N LEU A 91 -10.94 -10.18 -11.32
CA LEU A 91 -10.87 -9.23 -12.41
C LEU A 91 -10.16 -7.93 -11.98
N LEU A 92 -10.54 -7.38 -10.84
CA LEU A 92 -9.89 -6.20 -10.24
C LEU A 92 -8.41 -6.44 -9.97
N THR A 93 -8.03 -7.63 -9.49
CA THR A 93 -6.63 -8.01 -9.29
C THR A 93 -5.85 -7.98 -10.62
N ILE A 94 -6.42 -8.50 -11.70
CA ILE A 94 -5.79 -8.47 -13.02
C ILE A 94 -5.66 -7.03 -13.53
N VAL A 95 -6.69 -6.20 -13.34
CA VAL A 95 -6.66 -4.78 -13.70
C VAL A 95 -5.54 -4.04 -12.96
N LYS A 96 -5.37 -4.28 -11.66
CA LYS A 96 -4.31 -3.69 -10.82
C LYS A 96 -2.92 -4.03 -11.34
N PHE A 97 -2.59 -5.32 -11.44
CA PHE A 97 -1.25 -5.76 -11.84
C PHE A 97 -0.99 -5.57 -13.34
N GLY A 98 -2.04 -5.57 -14.15
CA GLY A 98 -1.98 -5.24 -15.56
C GLY A 98 -1.86 -3.76 -15.87
N ARG A 99 -2.17 -2.89 -14.89
CA ARG A 99 -2.25 -1.43 -15.06
C ARG A 99 -3.14 -1.05 -16.25
N ILE A 100 -4.35 -1.60 -16.27
CA ILE A 100 -5.31 -1.38 -17.36
C ILE A 100 -6.04 -0.05 -17.13
N ASP A 101 -5.40 1.06 -17.46
CA ASP A 101 -5.88 2.43 -17.19
C ASP A 101 -7.27 2.71 -17.79
N ALA A 102 -7.65 2.03 -18.87
CA ALA A 102 -8.98 2.13 -19.46
C ALA A 102 -10.12 1.73 -18.49
N CYS A 103 -9.81 0.93 -17.46
CA CYS A 103 -10.79 0.53 -16.44
C CYS A 103 -10.93 1.56 -15.32
N ALA A 104 -10.08 2.60 -15.25
CA ALA A 104 -10.04 3.53 -14.12
C ALA A 104 -11.40 4.20 -13.85
N ASN A 105 -12.11 4.63 -14.90
CA ASN A 105 -13.44 5.24 -14.77
C ASN A 105 -14.48 4.27 -14.21
N TRP A 106 -14.44 3.00 -14.62
CA TRP A 106 -15.38 1.99 -14.13
C TRP A 106 -15.12 1.69 -12.65
N VAL A 107 -13.84 1.49 -12.26
CA VAL A 107 -13.44 1.23 -10.88
C VAL A 107 -13.75 2.45 -10.00
N PHE A 108 -13.54 3.67 -10.50
CA PHE A 108 -13.88 4.88 -9.79
C PHE A 108 -15.39 5.05 -9.60
N ALA A 109 -16.21 4.71 -10.62
CA ALA A 109 -17.66 4.68 -10.48
C ALA A 109 -18.14 3.64 -9.46
N MET A 110 -17.46 2.48 -9.41
CA MET A 110 -17.69 1.47 -8.36
C MET A 110 -17.37 2.06 -6.98
N TYR A 111 -16.25 2.76 -6.79
CA TYR A 111 -15.88 3.43 -5.53
C TYR A 111 -16.90 4.51 -5.10
N GLN A 112 -17.46 5.26 -6.04
CA GLN A 112 -18.47 6.29 -5.76
C GLN A 112 -19.90 5.74 -5.59
N GLY A 113 -20.12 4.45 -5.83
CA GLY A 113 -21.44 3.84 -5.83
C GLY A 113 -22.15 3.98 -4.48
N ALA A 114 -23.39 4.49 -4.50
CA ALA A 114 -24.23 4.51 -3.31
C ALA A 114 -24.62 3.07 -2.92
N GLY A 115 -24.33 2.67 -1.68
CA GLY A 115 -24.71 1.35 -1.15
C GLY A 115 -23.69 0.22 -1.39
N ILE A 116 -22.53 0.52 -1.95
CA ILE A 116 -21.42 -0.45 -1.99
C ILE A 116 -20.90 -0.75 -0.58
N SER A 117 -20.47 -2.00 -0.35
CA SER A 117 -19.87 -2.39 0.92
C SER A 117 -18.46 -1.81 1.09
N ASP A 118 -18.01 -1.64 2.34
CA ASP A 118 -16.64 -1.19 2.62
C ASP A 118 -15.59 -2.13 2.02
N ARG A 119 -15.84 -3.44 2.03
CA ARG A 119 -14.97 -4.42 1.36
C ARG A 119 -14.82 -4.12 -0.14
N GLN A 120 -15.90 -3.76 -0.82
CA GLN A 120 -15.85 -3.39 -2.23
C GLN A 120 -15.13 -2.05 -2.44
N LYS A 121 -15.35 -1.06 -1.56
CA LYS A 121 -14.60 0.21 -1.60
C LYS A 121 -13.10 -0.02 -1.48
N ARG A 122 -12.67 -0.84 -0.54
CA ARG A 122 -11.27 -1.21 -0.34
C ARG A 122 -10.66 -1.87 -1.57
N LEU A 123 -11.38 -2.83 -2.18
CA LEU A 123 -10.96 -3.44 -3.45
C LEU A 123 -10.82 -2.40 -4.58
N ALA A 124 -11.77 -1.46 -4.67
CA ALA A 124 -11.68 -0.40 -5.68
C ALA A 124 -10.49 0.54 -5.42
N LEU A 125 -10.27 0.96 -4.17
CA LEU A 125 -9.14 1.82 -3.77
C LEU A 125 -7.79 1.15 -4.05
N ASP A 126 -7.67 -0.14 -3.75
CA ASP A 126 -6.46 -0.94 -4.02
C ASP A 126 -6.11 -0.98 -5.53
N VAL A 127 -7.12 -1.07 -6.40
CA VAL A 127 -6.92 -0.98 -7.85
C VAL A 127 -6.61 0.46 -8.27
N LEU A 128 -7.33 1.45 -7.72
CA LEU A 128 -7.15 2.87 -8.03
C LEU A 128 -5.75 3.38 -7.64
N ALA A 129 -5.09 2.78 -6.64
CA ALA A 129 -3.68 3.05 -6.34
C ALA A 129 -2.77 2.84 -7.57
N ALA A 130 -3.09 1.86 -8.42
CA ALA A 130 -2.32 1.54 -9.61
C ALA A 130 -2.71 2.35 -10.84
N ILE A 131 -4.01 2.67 -11.03
CA ILE A 131 -4.54 3.20 -12.31
C ILE A 131 -5.29 4.53 -12.22
N ALA A 132 -5.50 5.10 -11.03
CA ALA A 132 -6.32 6.30 -10.89
C ALA A 132 -5.69 7.52 -11.58
N THR A 133 -6.54 8.33 -12.21
CA THR A 133 -6.14 9.61 -12.80
C THR A 133 -5.90 10.68 -11.71
N PRO A 134 -5.19 11.78 -12.02
CA PRO A 134 -5.01 12.87 -11.06
C PRO A 134 -6.32 13.45 -10.52
N ASP A 135 -7.35 13.60 -11.36
CA ASP A 135 -8.66 14.14 -10.94
C ASP A 135 -9.41 13.18 -10.00
N GLN A 136 -9.30 11.87 -10.26
CA GLN A 136 -9.86 10.85 -9.38
C GLN A 136 -9.15 10.86 -8.03
N LYS A 137 -7.82 10.95 -8.01
CA LYS A 137 -7.04 11.08 -6.78
C LYS A 137 -7.41 12.34 -6.00
N ALA A 138 -7.58 13.48 -6.67
CA ALA A 138 -8.05 14.70 -6.03
C ALA A 138 -9.44 14.53 -5.37
N THR A 139 -10.33 13.77 -6.01
CA THR A 139 -11.65 13.46 -5.45
C THR A 139 -11.56 12.55 -4.23
N ILE A 140 -10.73 11.49 -4.29
CA ILE A 140 -10.48 10.60 -3.14
C ILE A 140 -9.88 11.41 -1.97
N THR A 141 -8.95 12.32 -2.25
CA THR A 141 -8.40 13.26 -1.25
C THR A 141 -9.51 14.11 -0.62
N ALA A 142 -10.41 14.67 -1.40
CA ALA A 142 -11.53 15.45 -0.87
C ALA A 142 -12.51 14.60 -0.05
N ASP A 143 -12.73 13.33 -0.42
CA ASP A 143 -13.59 12.40 0.31
C ASP A 143 -13.03 12.04 1.68
N VAL A 144 -11.73 11.71 1.75
CA VAL A 144 -11.08 11.35 3.02
C VAL A 144 -10.96 12.57 3.94
N LEU A 145 -10.60 13.75 3.43
CA LEU A 145 -10.50 14.95 4.26
C LEU A 145 -11.87 15.42 4.76
N ALA A 146 -12.94 15.21 3.99
CA ALA A 146 -14.30 15.52 4.42
C ALA A 146 -14.88 14.51 5.43
N GLY A 147 -14.12 13.46 5.81
CA GLY A 147 -14.59 12.43 6.74
C GLY A 147 -15.71 11.56 6.19
N ARG A 148 -15.85 11.47 4.85
CA ARG A 148 -16.88 10.61 4.21
C ARG A 148 -16.54 9.12 4.30
N LEU A 149 -15.29 8.79 4.65
CA LEU A 149 -14.76 7.45 4.73
C LEU A 149 -14.35 7.19 6.18
N ALA A 150 -15.16 6.42 6.89
CA ALA A 150 -14.91 6.09 8.29
C ALA A 150 -14.17 4.76 8.39
N GLY A 151 -13.22 4.68 9.32
CA GLY A 151 -12.49 3.45 9.62
C GLY A 151 -11.06 3.46 9.12
N ASN A 152 -10.18 2.97 9.96
CA ASN A 152 -8.73 2.94 9.78
C ASN A 152 -8.29 2.27 8.48
N ASP A 153 -8.88 1.10 8.18
CA ASP A 153 -8.64 0.36 6.95
C ASP A 153 -8.97 1.15 5.68
N LEU A 154 -10.10 1.84 5.65
CA LEU A 154 -10.50 2.65 4.50
C LEU A 154 -9.61 3.89 4.34
N ILE A 155 -9.28 4.56 5.46
CA ILE A 155 -8.36 5.70 5.44
C ILE A 155 -6.99 5.26 4.92
N ALA A 156 -6.50 4.10 5.36
CA ALA A 156 -5.24 3.53 4.91
C ALA A 156 -5.24 3.26 3.39
N ASP A 157 -6.26 2.57 2.89
CA ASP A 157 -6.41 2.26 1.46
C ASP A 157 -6.56 3.55 0.62
N CYS A 158 -7.17 4.61 1.16
CA CYS A 158 -7.22 5.92 0.51
C CYS A 158 -5.85 6.59 0.40
N ILE A 159 -5.06 6.58 1.48
CA ILE A 159 -3.72 7.16 1.46
C ILE A 159 -2.84 6.44 0.44
N GLU A 160 -2.95 5.11 0.35
CA GLU A 160 -2.27 4.32 -0.68
C GLU A 160 -2.76 4.70 -2.09
N ALA A 161 -4.08 4.79 -2.29
CA ALA A 161 -4.66 5.16 -3.59
C ALA A 161 -4.21 6.54 -4.09
N ILE A 162 -4.17 7.53 -3.19
CA ILE A 162 -3.71 8.89 -3.49
C ILE A 162 -2.20 8.89 -3.74
N GLY A 163 -1.45 8.23 -2.86
CA GLY A 163 0.02 8.19 -2.85
C GLY A 163 0.63 9.38 -2.09
N LEU A 164 1.71 9.12 -1.34
CA LEU A 164 2.35 10.11 -0.47
C LEU A 164 2.80 11.38 -1.19
N SER A 165 3.19 11.28 -2.46
CA SER A 165 3.66 12.43 -3.24
C SER A 165 2.58 13.49 -3.47
N GLN A 166 1.31 13.10 -3.49
CA GLN A 166 0.16 13.97 -3.75
C GLN A 166 -0.44 14.60 -2.48
N LEU A 167 -0.08 14.11 -1.29
CA LEU A 167 -0.56 14.64 -0.02
C LEU A 167 0.42 15.67 0.55
N SER A 168 -0.08 16.68 1.23
CA SER A 168 0.72 17.58 2.08
C SER A 168 0.89 16.99 3.48
N VAL A 169 1.79 17.57 4.29
CA VAL A 169 1.92 17.19 5.70
C VAL A 169 0.62 17.46 6.45
N ASP A 170 -0.05 18.59 6.20
CA ASP A 170 -1.31 18.95 6.87
C ASP A 170 -2.42 17.96 6.54
N GLN A 171 -2.53 17.56 5.27
CA GLN A 171 -3.51 16.57 4.82
C GLN A 171 -3.26 15.20 5.45
N LEU A 172 -1.99 14.78 5.57
CA LEU A 172 -1.64 13.53 6.25
C LEU A 172 -2.01 13.58 7.73
N VAL A 173 -1.71 14.69 8.42
CA VAL A 173 -2.09 14.88 9.82
C VAL A 173 -3.61 14.82 10.00
N GLU A 174 -4.36 15.46 9.10
CA GLU A 174 -5.83 15.42 9.12
C GLU A 174 -6.37 14.01 8.90
N CYS A 175 -5.84 13.27 7.91
CA CYS A 175 -6.21 11.86 7.71
C CYS A 175 -5.88 11.00 8.94
N PHE A 176 -4.72 11.18 9.55
CA PHE A 176 -4.33 10.45 10.77
C PHE A 176 -5.24 10.79 11.95
N GLY A 177 -5.64 12.06 12.08
CA GLY A 177 -6.57 12.52 13.11
C GLY A 177 -7.95 11.86 13.04
N GLN A 178 -8.37 11.39 11.87
CA GLN A 178 -9.65 10.69 11.65
C GLN A 178 -9.59 9.18 11.93
N THR A 179 -8.42 8.61 12.19
CA THR A 179 -8.29 7.19 12.54
C THR A 179 -8.82 6.94 13.98
N ALA A 180 -8.74 5.70 14.45
CA ALA A 180 -8.98 5.29 15.82
C ALA A 180 -7.78 4.48 16.33
N SER A 181 -7.77 4.16 17.63
CA SER A 181 -6.77 3.24 18.21
C SER A 181 -6.88 1.85 17.58
N GLU A 182 -5.73 1.25 17.27
CA GLU A 182 -5.66 -0.11 16.71
C GLU A 182 -4.52 -0.93 17.31
N SER A 183 -4.61 -2.25 17.10
CA SER A 183 -3.51 -3.19 17.36
C SER A 183 -2.33 -2.96 16.41
N GLU A 184 -1.16 -3.54 16.71
CA GLU A 184 0.06 -3.43 15.89
C GLU A 184 -0.08 -3.95 14.45
N TYR A 185 -1.15 -4.68 14.13
CA TYR A 185 -1.46 -5.17 12.78
C TYR A 185 -2.70 -4.49 12.18
N GLY A 186 -3.03 -3.28 12.64
CA GLY A 186 -4.12 -2.47 12.09
C GLY A 186 -3.84 -1.95 10.67
N GLY A 187 -4.88 -1.41 10.03
CA GLY A 187 -4.83 -0.94 8.63
C GLY A 187 -3.72 0.10 8.38
N PRO A 188 -3.68 1.22 9.11
CA PRO A 188 -2.68 2.29 8.94
C PRO A 188 -1.25 1.83 9.23
N THR A 189 -1.04 0.99 10.25
CA THR A 189 0.29 0.41 10.52
C THR A 189 0.77 -0.44 9.36
N THR A 190 -0.11 -1.30 8.83
CA THR A 190 0.22 -2.18 7.71
C THR A 190 0.47 -1.37 6.43
N ALA A 191 -0.38 -0.39 6.12
CA ALA A 191 -0.20 0.54 5.01
C ALA A 191 1.16 1.23 5.06
N VAL A 192 1.52 1.82 6.21
CA VAL A 192 2.80 2.50 6.37
C VAL A 192 3.98 1.54 6.20
N LYS A 193 4.01 0.42 6.95
CA LYS A 193 5.17 -0.48 6.98
C LYS A 193 5.37 -1.25 5.67
N PHE A 194 4.30 -1.74 5.05
CA PHE A 194 4.39 -2.70 3.94
C PHE A 194 4.10 -2.12 2.56
N TYR A 195 3.46 -0.95 2.46
CA TYR A 195 3.06 -0.38 1.17
C TYR A 195 3.68 1.01 0.94
N LEU A 196 3.58 1.92 1.91
CA LEU A 196 4.05 3.30 1.74
C LEU A 196 5.57 3.43 1.92
N LEU A 197 6.16 2.85 2.96
CA LEU A 197 7.59 2.98 3.25
C LEU A 197 8.53 2.27 2.28
N PRO A 198 8.24 1.05 1.79
CA PRO A 198 9.13 0.36 0.86
C PRO A 198 9.43 1.20 -0.39
N ASP A 199 8.40 1.84 -0.95
CA ASP A 199 8.46 2.61 -2.19
C ASP A 199 8.70 4.12 -1.98
N ALA A 200 8.72 4.60 -0.74
CA ALA A 200 8.94 6.02 -0.45
C ALA A 200 10.34 6.50 -0.85
N ASN A 201 10.39 7.64 -1.54
CA ASN A 201 11.63 8.40 -1.74
C ASN A 201 11.93 9.28 -0.50
N ALA A 202 13.08 9.96 -0.50
CA ALA A 202 13.53 10.78 0.63
C ALA A 202 12.59 11.96 0.97
N ALA A 203 11.88 12.53 -0.01
CA ALA A 203 10.92 13.59 0.23
C ALA A 203 9.63 13.06 0.88
N ASP A 204 9.12 11.95 0.37
CA ASP A 204 7.89 11.31 0.87
C ASP A 204 8.09 10.71 2.27
N ALA A 205 9.23 10.06 2.52
CA ALA A 205 9.56 9.54 3.85
C ALA A 205 9.69 10.66 4.89
N ARG A 206 10.31 11.80 4.54
CA ARG A 206 10.38 12.98 5.43
C ARG A 206 9.02 13.58 5.70
N LYS A 207 8.18 13.67 4.66
CA LYS A 207 6.80 14.16 4.77
C LYS A 207 5.99 13.30 5.74
N LEU A 208 6.10 11.98 5.60
CA LEU A 208 5.45 11.01 6.49
C LEU A 208 5.96 11.15 7.94
N LEU A 209 7.28 11.26 8.14
CA LEU A 209 7.86 11.47 9.47
C LEU A 209 7.37 12.76 10.13
N ALA A 210 7.31 13.85 9.37
CA ALA A 210 6.81 15.13 9.85
C ALA A 210 5.32 15.08 10.21
N ALA A 211 4.51 14.37 9.42
CA ALA A 211 3.09 14.18 9.71
C ALA A 211 2.87 13.35 10.97
N LEU A 212 3.62 12.25 11.15
CA LEU A 212 3.53 11.43 12.36
C LEU A 212 3.93 12.22 13.61
N LEU A 213 5.05 12.94 13.58
CA LEU A 213 5.49 13.78 14.69
C LEU A 213 4.46 14.84 15.09
N ARG A 214 3.82 15.47 14.11
CA ARG A 214 2.75 16.44 14.35
C ARG A 214 1.49 15.79 14.88
N GLY A 215 1.12 14.61 14.36
CA GLY A 215 -0.02 13.83 14.84
C GLY A 215 0.14 13.31 16.27
N THR A 216 1.38 13.24 16.78
CA THR A 216 1.71 12.80 18.14
C THR A 216 2.23 13.95 19.02
N ALA A 217 2.10 15.21 18.60
CA ALA A 217 2.72 16.34 19.30
C ALA A 217 2.10 16.63 20.67
N ASP A 218 0.82 16.32 20.86
CA ASP A 218 0.10 16.49 22.14
C ASP A 218 0.44 15.38 23.15
N THR A 219 1.14 14.33 22.71
CA THR A 219 1.61 13.23 23.54
C THR A 219 2.91 13.59 24.25
N GLY A 220 2.87 14.52 25.21
CA GLY A 220 4.05 14.93 25.98
C GLY A 220 4.82 13.71 26.53
N CYS A 221 6.16 13.75 26.55
CA CYS A 221 7.01 12.62 26.95
C CYS A 221 6.71 12.07 28.36
N GLN A 222 6.16 12.90 29.25
CA GLN A 222 5.72 12.50 30.58
C GLN A 222 4.44 11.62 30.57
N ILE A 223 3.63 11.73 29.52
CA ILE A 223 2.40 10.96 29.30
C ILE A 223 2.74 9.59 28.68
N LEU A 224 3.75 9.53 27.78
CA LEU A 224 4.21 8.28 27.16
C LEU A 224 4.74 7.26 28.18
N ALA A 225 5.45 7.73 29.21
CA ALA A 225 5.95 6.88 30.30
C ALA A 225 4.83 6.33 31.23
N ARG A 226 3.67 7.01 31.30
CA ARG A 226 2.51 6.58 32.10
C ARG A 226 1.50 5.72 31.32
N ARG A 227 1.41 5.90 29.99
CA ARG A 227 0.46 5.19 29.11
C ARG A 227 0.74 3.69 28.89
N VAL A 228 1.82 3.16 29.47
CA VAL A 228 2.09 1.71 29.48
C VAL A 228 1.00 0.94 30.25
N GLU A 229 0.27 1.60 31.16
CA GLU A 229 -0.69 0.95 32.07
C GLU A 229 -2.17 1.02 31.64
N GLU A 230 -2.59 1.95 30.77
CA GLU A 230 -4.03 2.27 30.57
C GLU A 230 -4.65 1.87 29.22
N GLY A 231 -3.88 1.26 28.32
CA GLY A 231 -4.40 0.78 27.03
C GLY A 231 -4.17 1.75 25.88
N LYS A 232 -4.03 1.17 24.68
CA LYS A 232 -3.55 1.80 23.45
C LYS A 232 -4.36 3.06 23.13
N GLY A 233 -3.79 4.24 23.35
CA GLY A 233 -4.40 5.51 22.95
C GLY A 233 -4.58 5.59 21.43
N HIS A 234 -5.41 6.51 20.97
CA HIS A 234 -5.63 6.81 19.53
C HIS A 234 -4.32 6.91 18.72
N GLU A 235 -3.28 7.46 19.33
CA GLU A 235 -1.97 7.68 18.72
C GLU A 235 -1.06 6.43 18.70
N GLY A 236 -1.48 5.32 19.31
CA GLY A 236 -0.61 4.16 19.55
C GLY A 236 -0.01 3.57 18.28
N TRP A 237 -0.77 3.52 17.19
CA TRP A 237 -0.30 3.01 15.90
C TRP A 237 0.70 3.95 15.24
N MET A 238 0.55 5.28 15.41
CA MET A 238 1.48 6.28 14.88
C MET A 238 2.84 6.18 15.58
N LEU A 239 2.82 5.97 16.90
CA LEU A 239 4.02 5.76 17.69
C LEU A 239 4.72 4.45 17.30
N SER A 240 3.97 3.39 16.98
CA SER A 240 4.56 2.09 16.65
C SER A 240 5.23 2.01 15.27
N VAL A 241 4.88 2.91 14.34
CA VAL A 241 5.53 2.99 13.01
C VAL A 241 6.65 4.01 12.95
N MET A 242 6.75 4.90 13.93
CA MET A 242 7.73 5.99 13.94
C MET A 242 9.19 5.49 13.85
N PRO A 243 9.61 4.40 14.53
CA PRO A 243 10.95 3.85 14.39
C PRO A 243 11.29 3.44 12.95
N ASP A 244 10.38 2.74 12.26
CA ASP A 244 10.57 2.29 10.87
C ASP A 244 10.70 3.48 9.92
N VAL A 245 9.83 4.48 10.08
CA VAL A 245 9.84 5.69 9.25
C VAL A 245 11.13 6.48 9.47
N LEU A 246 11.56 6.66 10.73
CA LEU A 246 12.83 7.31 11.06
C LEU A 246 14.02 6.57 10.43
N LEU A 247 14.06 5.23 10.55
CA LEU A 247 15.12 4.42 9.95
C LEU A 247 15.16 4.59 8.44
N LYS A 248 14.00 4.54 7.76
CA LYS A 248 13.92 4.76 6.30
C LYS A 248 14.41 6.16 5.92
N VAL A 249 14.01 7.20 6.66
CA VAL A 249 14.49 8.57 6.40
C VAL A 249 16.02 8.65 6.57
N LEU A 250 16.59 8.05 7.62
CA LEU A 250 18.04 8.04 7.82
C LEU A 250 18.79 7.31 6.69
N GLN A 251 18.24 6.20 6.18
CA GLN A 251 18.80 5.44 5.06
C GLN A 251 18.76 6.23 3.74
N LEU A 252 17.72 7.03 3.53
CA LEU A 252 17.50 7.78 2.29
C LEU A 252 18.09 9.20 2.31
N THR A 253 18.34 9.78 3.49
CA THR A 253 18.76 11.18 3.62
C THR A 253 20.26 11.32 3.41
N LEU A 254 20.63 11.99 2.32
CA LEU A 254 22.00 12.40 2.02
C LEU A 254 22.25 13.89 2.33
N THR A 255 21.18 14.65 2.58
CA THR A 255 21.19 16.11 2.71
C THR A 255 21.09 16.55 4.17
N HIS A 256 21.99 17.47 4.55
CA HIS A 256 22.18 17.91 5.93
C HIS A 256 21.69 19.35 6.14
N ASP A 257 20.56 19.71 5.55
CA ASP A 257 19.97 21.02 5.80
C ASP A 257 19.41 21.09 7.23
N GLN A 258 19.36 22.31 7.79
CA GLN A 258 19.03 22.52 9.19
C GLN A 258 17.60 22.08 9.54
N ALA A 259 16.66 22.17 8.60
CA ALA A 259 15.28 21.76 8.82
C ALA A 259 15.15 20.23 8.88
N SER A 260 15.81 19.52 7.95
CA SER A 260 15.89 18.05 7.96
C SER A 260 16.58 17.52 9.22
N LEU A 261 17.67 18.16 9.66
CA LEU A 261 18.36 17.78 10.90
C LEU A 261 17.46 17.97 12.13
N ARG A 262 16.71 19.06 12.20
CA ARG A 262 15.78 19.30 13.31
C ARG A 262 14.68 18.24 13.35
N LEU A 263 14.09 17.92 12.21
CA LEU A 263 13.08 16.85 12.10
C LEU A 263 13.62 15.51 12.61
N LEU A 264 14.85 15.15 12.23
CA LEU A 264 15.49 13.91 12.67
C LEU A 264 15.76 13.89 14.17
N VAL A 265 16.22 15.02 14.74
CA VAL A 265 16.45 15.14 16.19
C VAL A 265 15.15 15.02 16.97
N ASP A 266 14.09 15.71 16.53
CA ASP A 266 12.78 15.66 17.17
C ASP A 266 12.21 14.23 17.11
N ALA A 267 12.31 13.55 15.95
CA ALA A 267 11.93 12.14 15.78
C ALA A 267 12.75 11.20 16.66
N ALA A 268 14.07 11.34 16.69
CA ALA A 268 14.95 10.49 17.49
C ALA A 268 14.65 10.64 18.98
N PHE A 269 14.32 11.85 19.44
CA PHE A 269 13.92 12.09 20.82
C PHE A 269 12.62 11.36 21.17
N VAL A 270 11.60 11.41 20.30
CA VAL A 270 10.36 10.65 20.50
C VAL A 270 10.64 9.15 20.51
N VAL A 271 11.39 8.63 19.54
CA VAL A 271 11.71 7.19 19.44
C VAL A 271 12.52 6.69 20.64
N GLU A 272 13.49 7.44 21.16
CA GLU A 272 14.20 7.03 22.39
C GLU A 272 13.28 6.98 23.61
N ASN A 273 12.29 7.87 23.70
CA ASN A 273 11.28 7.81 24.76
C ASN A 273 10.32 6.60 24.62
N LEU A 274 10.14 6.07 23.40
CA LEU A 274 9.33 4.87 23.16
C LEU A 274 10.04 3.57 23.55
N ARG A 275 11.36 3.58 23.72
CA ARG A 275 12.20 2.40 23.98
C ARG A 275 11.74 1.53 25.16
N HIS A 276 11.13 2.13 26.16
CA HIS A 276 10.67 1.44 27.37
C HIS A 276 9.15 1.23 27.39
N THR A 277 8.51 1.35 26.23
CA THR A 277 7.05 1.22 26.07
C THR A 277 6.70 0.01 25.21
N THR A 278 5.44 -0.39 25.22
CA THR A 278 4.90 -1.47 24.38
C THR A 278 4.76 -1.08 22.91
N TYR A 279 5.00 0.18 22.54
CA TYR A 279 4.86 0.67 21.16
C TYR A 279 6.12 0.47 20.32
N ALA A 280 7.28 0.17 20.92
CA ALA A 280 8.52 -0.08 20.19
C ALA A 280 8.87 -1.57 20.21
N ASP A 281 9.10 -2.15 19.03
CA ASP A 281 9.72 -3.48 18.94
C ASP A 281 11.20 -3.37 19.34
N ASP A 282 11.64 -4.32 20.17
CA ASP A 282 13.03 -4.51 20.58
C ASP A 282 13.95 -4.71 19.37
N GLN A 283 13.44 -5.29 18.28
CA GLN A 283 14.15 -5.51 17.03
C GLN A 283 14.39 -4.19 16.26
N ASP A 284 13.39 -3.32 16.16
CA ASP A 284 13.49 -2.01 15.47
C ASP A 284 14.46 -1.08 16.21
N SER A 285 14.41 -1.10 17.54
CA SER A 285 15.34 -0.35 18.41
C SER A 285 16.80 -0.80 18.24
N ARG A 286 17.04 -2.08 17.94
CA ARG A 286 18.39 -2.60 17.64
C ARG A 286 18.84 -2.22 16.23
N ALA A 287 17.95 -2.27 15.24
CA ALA A 287 18.24 -1.91 13.86
C ALA A 287 18.66 -0.44 13.72
N LEU A 288 17.96 0.49 14.40
CA LEU A 288 18.32 1.91 14.44
C LEU A 288 19.75 2.15 14.97
N ARG A 289 20.17 1.42 16.02
CA ARG A 289 21.54 1.53 16.57
C ARG A 289 22.61 0.93 15.66
N GLN A 290 22.25 -0.05 14.85
CA GLN A 290 23.17 -0.60 13.86
C GLN A 290 23.29 0.33 12.64
N GLY A 291 22.20 1.00 12.25
CA GLY A 291 22.21 2.06 11.22
C GLY A 291 23.11 3.25 11.58
N ASP A 292 23.26 3.57 12.87
CA ASP A 292 24.20 4.58 13.38
C ASP A 292 25.68 4.25 13.06
N ARG A 293 26.02 3.01 12.68
CA ARG A 293 27.36 2.64 12.19
C ARG A 293 27.59 2.95 10.72
N THR A 294 26.52 3.20 9.95
CA THR A 294 26.59 3.51 8.50
C THR A 294 26.55 5.00 8.19
N VAL A 295 26.23 5.86 9.17
CA VAL A 295 26.33 7.31 9.04
C VAL A 295 27.81 7.71 9.19
N PRO A 296 28.44 8.36 8.19
CA PRO A 296 29.80 8.86 8.34
C PRO A 296 29.82 9.83 9.51
N ARG A 297 30.63 9.53 10.54
CA ARG A 297 30.87 10.45 11.65
C ARG A 297 31.47 11.73 11.10
N ALA A 298 30.62 12.72 10.81
CA ALA A 298 31.06 14.08 10.54
C ALA A 298 31.88 14.51 11.76
N SER A 299 33.15 14.76 11.51
CA SER A 299 34.17 15.05 12.50
C SER A 299 33.69 16.05 13.54
N GLN A 300 33.65 15.64 14.81
CA GLN A 300 33.74 16.54 15.95
C GLN A 300 35.04 17.34 15.83
N ARG A 301 35.01 18.47 15.12
CA ARG A 301 36.03 19.50 15.29
C ARG A 301 35.69 20.26 16.56
N ARG A 302 36.49 19.97 17.58
CA ARG A 302 36.62 20.67 18.85
C ARG A 302 36.51 22.20 18.65
N CYS A 303 35.43 22.80 19.13
CA CYS A 303 35.44 24.20 19.56
C CYS A 303 35.72 24.21 21.07
N TYR A 304 37.00 24.04 21.43
CA TYR A 304 37.54 24.40 22.74
C TYR A 304 38.86 25.12 22.52
N SER A 305 38.81 26.43 22.37
CA SER A 305 39.73 27.39 23.00
C SER A 305 39.35 28.79 22.54
N ASN A 306 38.80 29.59 23.45
CA ASN A 306 39.29 30.95 23.73
C ASN A 306 38.46 31.55 24.86
N ARG A 307 38.95 31.34 26.08
CA ARG A 307 38.77 32.31 27.17
C ARG A 307 40.11 33.04 27.34
N SER A 308 40.06 34.34 27.05
CA SER A 308 40.75 35.45 27.70
C SER A 308 42.26 35.36 27.96
N PHE A 309 43.05 36.14 27.22
CA PHE A 309 43.69 37.40 27.68
C PHE A 309 43.94 38.30 26.46
#